data_AF-A0A0G2BI36-F1
#
_entry.id   AF-A0A0G2BI36-F1
#
_cell.length_a   1.000
_cell.length_b   1.000
_cell.length_c   1.000
_cell.angle_alpha   90.00
_cell.angle_beta   90.00
_cell.angle_gamma   90.00
#
_symmetry.space_group_name_H-M   'P 1'
#
loop_
_entity.id
_entity.type
_entity.pdbx_description
1 polymer ?
#
loop_
_entity_poly.entity_id
_entity_poly.type
_entity_poly.pdbx_seq_one_letter_code
_entity_poly.pdbx_strand_id
1 'polypeptide(L)'
;MIDTGIEDQNSIRFTSVEALIPGIRTQGLRLERPGLYIGTSIYPKDTRDTPRSQAQHVLEKLTSKKVNSESQLAELTGYLKGRTVVDIGAGKTTNGYQIASMCGATGYVAVEAHHFSELRNVLGKVRQANSGKMPVCVVGEDMRDFAKRVPDNSVAIFVFNIDAHILHKMPMMDIEKFSQNISRMLAPGSAYIGSSTSMPAPGLREVDRYDPPYDPAHYIIRTRS
;
A
#
# COMPACT_ATOMS: atom_id res chain seq x y z
N MET A 1 -19.46 9.52 23.73
CA MET A 1 -19.25 8.16 24.28
C MET A 1 -18.50 7.37 23.23
N ILE A 2 -17.23 7.07 23.48
CA ILE A 2 -16.45 6.17 22.63
C ILE A 2 -16.81 4.77 23.11
N ASP A 3 -17.36 3.97 22.20
CA ASP A 3 -17.77 2.60 22.45
C ASP A 3 -16.52 1.76 22.78
N THR A 4 -16.28 1.55 24.07
CA THR A 4 -15.17 0.74 24.61
C THR A 4 -15.56 -0.74 24.61
N GLY A 5 -16.07 -1.23 23.48
CA GLY A 5 -15.98 -2.65 23.18
C GLY A 5 -14.50 -2.99 23.09
N ILE A 6 -13.94 -3.50 24.19
CA ILE A 6 -12.56 -3.98 24.27
C ILE A 6 -12.43 -5.04 23.19
N GLU A 7 -11.86 -4.65 22.04
CA GLU A 7 -11.39 -5.55 21.01
C GLU A 7 -10.54 -6.60 21.72
N ASP A 8 -10.82 -7.90 21.54
CA ASP A 8 -9.86 -8.93 21.93
C ASP A 8 -8.61 -8.73 21.05
N GLN A 9 -7.68 -7.91 21.53
CA GLN A 9 -6.50 -7.44 20.82
C GLN A 9 -5.58 -8.60 20.43
N ASN A 10 -5.71 -9.76 21.09
CA ASN A 10 -4.98 -10.98 20.74
C ASN A 10 -5.51 -11.62 19.44
N SER A 11 -6.76 -11.35 19.06
CA SER A 11 -7.37 -11.88 17.85
C SER A 11 -7.00 -11.09 16.58
N ILE A 12 -6.67 -9.80 16.71
CA ILE A 12 -6.32 -8.91 15.59
C ILE A 12 -4.82 -8.62 15.65
N ARG A 13 -3.97 -9.40 14.96
CA ARG A 13 -2.50 -9.22 14.94
C ARG A 13 -2.06 -7.96 14.17
N PHE A 14 -2.57 -6.79 14.54
CA PHE A 14 -1.91 -5.55 14.21
C PHE A 14 -0.51 -5.62 14.80
N THR A 15 0.48 -5.14 14.07
CA THR A 15 1.87 -5.18 14.50
C THR A 15 2.50 -3.80 14.36
N SER A 16 3.70 -3.64 14.90
CA SER A 16 4.48 -2.42 14.71
C SER A 16 4.98 -2.29 13.27
N VAL A 17 5.19 -1.06 12.81
CA VAL A 17 5.79 -0.82 11.49
C VAL A 17 7.24 -1.33 11.46
N GLU A 18 7.95 -1.26 12.59
CA GLU A 18 9.31 -1.78 12.76
C GLU A 18 9.39 -3.30 12.60
N ALA A 19 8.37 -4.04 13.05
CA ALA A 19 8.31 -5.49 12.86
C ALA A 19 8.07 -5.87 11.39
N LEU A 20 7.41 -5.00 10.61
CA LEU A 20 7.15 -5.23 9.19
C LEU A 20 8.28 -4.74 8.28
N ILE A 21 8.95 -3.66 8.68
CA ILE A 21 10.04 -3.03 7.94
C ILE A 21 11.21 -2.82 8.91
N PRO A 22 12.08 -3.83 9.09
CA PRO A 22 13.24 -3.72 9.95
C PRO A 22 14.15 -2.55 9.55
N GLY A 23 14.50 -1.70 10.51
CA GLY A 23 15.35 -0.53 10.30
C GLY A 23 14.62 0.75 9.85
N ILE A 24 13.29 0.74 9.74
CA ILE A 24 12.52 1.95 9.46
C ILE A 24 12.72 3.00 10.56
N ARG A 25 12.88 4.27 10.14
CA ARG A 25 13.02 5.40 11.06
C ARG A 25 11.68 5.89 11.58
N THR A 26 11.38 5.65 12.86
CA THR A 26 10.08 6.00 13.47
C THR A 26 10.08 7.29 14.29
N GLN A 27 11.17 8.05 14.30
CA GLN A 27 11.23 9.35 14.98
C GLN A 27 10.16 10.32 14.42
N GLY A 28 9.26 10.80 15.28
CA GLY A 28 8.15 11.66 14.89
C GLY A 28 6.86 10.92 14.49
N LEU A 29 6.85 9.58 14.50
CA LEU A 29 5.62 8.80 14.49
C LEU A 29 5.12 8.59 15.92
N ARG A 30 3.85 8.91 16.17
CA ARG A 30 3.14 8.60 17.41
C ARG A 30 2.35 7.31 17.24
N LEU A 31 2.57 6.32 18.10
CA LEU A 31 1.68 5.16 18.18
C LEU A 31 0.36 5.60 18.82
N GLU A 32 -0.73 5.59 18.05
CA GLU A 32 -2.06 5.98 18.53
C GLU A 32 -2.78 4.81 19.21
N ARG A 33 -2.65 3.63 18.60
CA ARG A 33 -3.22 2.34 19.06
C ARG A 33 -2.53 1.19 18.31
N PRO A 34 -2.67 -0.08 18.73
CA PRO A 34 -1.98 -1.19 18.08
C PRO A 34 -2.15 -1.20 16.55
N GLY A 35 -1.02 -1.16 15.85
CA GLY A 35 -0.91 -1.10 14.37
C GLY A 35 -1.45 0.17 13.73
N LEU A 36 -1.56 1.28 14.47
CA LEU A 36 -1.82 2.61 13.92
C LEU A 36 -0.79 3.61 14.43
N TYR A 37 0.07 4.06 13.54
CA TYR A 37 1.01 5.15 13.77
C TYR A 37 0.52 6.41 13.07
N ILE A 38 0.72 7.57 13.69
CA ILE A 38 0.37 8.88 13.14
C ILE A 38 1.63 9.74 13.11
N GLY A 39 2.02 10.18 11.92
CA GLY A 39 3.15 11.09 11.71
C GLY A 39 2.69 12.51 11.41
N THR A 40 3.47 13.22 10.61
CA THR A 40 3.02 14.48 10.01
C THR A 40 1.93 14.18 9.00
N SER A 41 0.67 14.36 9.40
CA SER A 41 -0.44 14.37 8.45
C SER A 41 -0.80 15.81 8.11
N ILE A 42 -0.91 16.08 6.81
CA ILE A 42 -1.48 17.33 6.29
C ILE A 42 -3.00 17.43 6.56
N TYR A 43 -3.63 16.36 7.09
CA TYR A 43 -5.03 16.34 7.47
C TYR A 43 -5.19 15.88 8.94
N PRO A 44 -5.61 16.78 9.85
CA PRO A 44 -5.77 16.45 11.26
C PRO A 44 -7.00 15.57 11.55
N LYS A 45 -7.86 15.30 10.54
CA LYS A 45 -9.11 14.54 10.66
C LYS A 45 -9.39 13.77 9.37
N ASP A 46 -10.01 12.58 9.49
CA ASP A 46 -10.42 11.77 8.35
C ASP A 46 -11.34 12.58 7.41
N THR A 47 -11.07 12.58 6.10
CA THR A 47 -11.97 13.17 5.10
C THR A 47 -13.00 12.12 4.64
N ARG A 48 -14.17 12.57 4.15
CA ARG A 48 -15.29 11.68 3.79
C ARG A 48 -15.40 11.35 2.31
N ASP A 49 -14.46 11.83 1.49
CA ASP A 49 -14.55 11.62 0.05
C ASP A 49 -14.43 10.13 -0.30
N THR A 50 -15.21 9.71 -1.30
CA THR A 50 -15.33 8.30 -1.70
C THR A 50 -14.90 8.12 -3.16
N PRO A 51 -13.63 8.36 -3.53
CA PRO A 51 -13.17 7.91 -4.83
C PRO A 51 -13.20 6.37 -4.87
N ARG A 52 -13.58 5.82 -6.03
CA ARG A 52 -13.45 4.38 -6.29
C ARG A 52 -11.95 4.04 -6.32
N SER A 53 -11.56 2.98 -5.63
CA SER A 53 -10.17 2.54 -5.49
C SER A 53 -9.73 1.78 -6.74
N GLN A 54 -8.63 2.18 -7.39
CA GLN A 54 -8.10 1.41 -8.54
C GLN A 54 -7.68 -0.01 -8.11
N ALA A 55 -7.23 -0.17 -6.86
CA ALA A 55 -6.93 -1.49 -6.31
C ALA A 55 -8.15 -2.43 -6.30
N GLN A 56 -9.37 -1.88 -6.27
CA GLN A 56 -10.60 -2.68 -6.41
C GLN A 56 -10.66 -3.36 -7.77
N HIS A 57 -10.42 -2.60 -8.83
CA HIS A 57 -10.46 -3.11 -10.19
C HIS A 57 -9.36 -4.14 -10.46
N VAL A 58 -8.16 -3.91 -9.91
CA VAL A 58 -7.07 -4.90 -9.96
C VAL A 58 -7.46 -6.19 -9.26
N LEU A 59 -8.04 -6.10 -8.06
CA LEU A 59 -8.50 -7.27 -7.31
C LEU A 59 -9.61 -8.04 -8.03
N GLU A 60 -10.65 -7.36 -8.51
CA GLU A 60 -11.76 -7.95 -9.27
C GLU A 60 -11.25 -8.73 -10.48
N LYS A 61 -10.25 -8.19 -11.17
CA LYS A 61 -9.61 -8.84 -12.30
C LYS A 61 -8.83 -10.09 -11.89
N LEU A 62 -7.96 -9.99 -10.87
CA LEU A 62 -7.14 -11.10 -10.36
C LEU A 62 -7.99 -12.25 -9.80
N THR A 63 -9.21 -11.95 -9.34
CA THR A 63 -10.15 -12.94 -8.81
C THR A 63 -11.19 -13.42 -9.85
N SER A 64 -11.21 -12.82 -11.04
CA SER A 64 -12.14 -13.23 -12.10
C SER A 64 -11.78 -14.60 -12.68
N LYS A 65 -12.79 -15.39 -13.10
CA LYS A 65 -12.59 -16.70 -13.77
C LYS A 65 -12.13 -16.58 -15.24
N LYS A 66 -11.57 -15.44 -15.65
CA LYS A 66 -11.10 -15.23 -17.04
C LYS A 66 -9.77 -15.94 -17.25
N VAL A 67 -9.53 -16.41 -18.48
CA VAL A 67 -8.41 -17.29 -18.88
C VAL A 67 -7.00 -16.75 -18.55
N ASN A 68 -6.84 -15.45 -18.26
CA ASN A 68 -5.54 -14.84 -17.99
C ASN A 68 -5.31 -14.43 -16.51
N SER A 69 -6.30 -14.59 -15.62
CA SER A 69 -6.17 -14.14 -14.23
C SER A 69 -5.17 -14.98 -13.43
N GLU A 70 -5.13 -16.29 -13.67
CA GLU A 70 -4.18 -17.20 -13.00
C GLU A 70 -2.72 -16.86 -13.34
N SER A 71 -2.43 -16.60 -14.61
CA SER A 71 -1.09 -16.19 -15.06
C SER A 71 -0.67 -14.86 -14.43
N GLN A 72 -1.57 -13.87 -14.39
CA GLN A 72 -1.30 -12.56 -13.79
C GLN A 72 -1.11 -12.66 -12.29
N LEU A 73 -1.91 -13.47 -11.60
CA LEU A 73 -1.74 -13.73 -10.18
C LEU A 73 -0.42 -14.45 -9.89
N ALA A 74 -0.03 -15.42 -10.72
CA ALA A 74 1.25 -16.13 -10.60
C ALA A 74 2.44 -15.18 -10.79
N GLU A 75 2.36 -14.27 -11.76
CA GLU A 75 3.37 -13.23 -11.99
C GLU A 75 3.49 -12.28 -10.79
N LEU A 76 2.38 -11.71 -10.32
CA LEU A 76 2.36 -10.86 -9.12
C LEU A 76 2.89 -11.61 -7.89
N THR A 77 2.54 -12.88 -7.74
CA THR A 77 3.07 -13.75 -6.68
C THR A 77 4.60 -13.82 -6.75
N GLY A 78 5.19 -13.90 -7.93
CA GLY A 78 6.65 -13.89 -8.11
C GLY A 78 7.34 -12.66 -7.50
N TYR A 79 6.70 -11.49 -7.56
CA TYR A 79 7.26 -10.24 -7.06
C TYR A 79 6.96 -9.95 -5.57
N LEU A 80 5.89 -10.53 -5.02
CA LEU A 80 5.36 -10.19 -3.70
C LEU A 80 5.56 -11.28 -2.65
N LYS A 81 5.67 -12.55 -3.07
CA LYS A 81 5.78 -13.68 -2.15
C LYS A 81 6.99 -13.53 -1.24
N GLY A 82 6.77 -13.70 0.07
CA GLY A 82 7.85 -13.60 1.05
C GLY A 82 8.30 -12.18 1.35
N ARG A 83 7.60 -11.14 0.88
CA ARG A 83 7.97 -9.73 1.06
C ARG A 83 6.93 -8.96 1.86
N THR A 84 7.38 -7.92 2.57
CA THR A 84 6.48 -6.89 3.08
C THR A 84 6.10 -5.95 1.94
N VAL A 85 4.79 -5.70 1.80
CA VAL A 85 4.23 -4.74 0.85
C VAL A 85 3.94 -3.42 1.55
N VAL A 86 4.41 -2.32 0.98
CA VAL A 86 4.00 -0.96 1.36
C VAL A 86 2.99 -0.47 0.33
N ASP A 87 1.77 -0.16 0.77
CA ASP A 87 0.72 0.39 -0.09
C ASP A 87 0.55 1.88 0.18
N ILE A 88 0.97 2.69 -0.79
CA ILE A 88 1.03 4.14 -0.69
C ILE A 88 -0.22 4.74 -1.32
N GLY A 89 -0.96 5.50 -0.52
CA GLY A 89 -2.31 5.90 -0.89
C GLY A 89 -3.26 4.71 -0.82
N ALA A 90 -3.20 3.94 0.26
CA ALA A 90 -4.03 2.75 0.44
C ALA A 90 -5.55 3.08 0.42
N GLY A 91 -5.90 4.34 0.65
CA GLY A 91 -7.27 4.82 0.71
C GLY A 91 -7.98 4.25 1.94
N LYS A 92 -9.24 3.87 1.78
CA LYS A 92 -10.07 3.31 2.86
C LYS A 92 -10.48 1.85 2.67
N THR A 93 -9.96 1.22 1.62
CA THR A 93 -10.34 -0.13 1.19
C THR A 93 -9.29 -1.16 1.55
N THR A 94 -9.67 -2.43 1.61
CA THR A 94 -8.74 -3.54 1.92
C THR A 94 -8.22 -4.26 0.69
N ASN A 95 -8.45 -3.70 -0.51
CA ASN A 95 -8.14 -4.36 -1.77
C ASN A 95 -6.65 -4.64 -1.92
N GLY A 96 -5.78 -3.66 -1.63
CA GLY A 96 -4.33 -3.86 -1.65
C GLY A 96 -3.88 -4.94 -0.65
N TYR A 97 -4.43 -4.93 0.56
CA TYR A 97 -4.18 -6.00 1.55
C TYR A 97 -4.59 -7.38 1.03
N GLN A 98 -5.74 -7.49 0.37
CA GLN A 98 -6.23 -8.76 -0.19
C GLN A 98 -5.33 -9.25 -1.32
N ILE A 99 -4.92 -8.37 -2.24
CA ILE A 99 -3.98 -8.71 -3.32
C ILE A 99 -2.66 -9.21 -2.73
N ALA A 100 -2.07 -8.46 -1.78
CA ALA A 100 -0.83 -8.84 -1.12
C ALA A 100 -0.94 -10.19 -0.39
N SER A 101 -2.06 -10.42 0.30
CA SER A 101 -2.34 -11.68 0.99
C SER A 101 -2.46 -12.85 0.01
N MET A 102 -3.17 -12.68 -1.12
CA MET A 102 -3.32 -13.71 -2.16
C MET A 102 -1.96 -14.06 -2.78
N CYS A 103 -1.07 -13.09 -2.90
CA CYS A 103 0.27 -13.28 -3.46
C CYS A 103 1.30 -13.81 -2.44
N GLY A 104 0.88 -14.12 -1.20
CA GLY A 104 1.76 -14.68 -0.18
C GLY A 104 2.80 -13.70 0.38
N ALA A 105 2.46 -12.41 0.44
CA ALA A 105 3.26 -11.42 1.16
C ALA A 105 3.36 -11.76 2.66
N THR A 106 4.46 -11.35 3.30
CA THR A 106 4.73 -11.62 4.73
C THR A 106 4.19 -10.54 5.65
N GLY A 107 3.81 -9.39 5.09
CA GLY A 107 3.35 -8.24 5.84
C GLY A 107 2.81 -7.14 4.93
N TYR A 108 1.99 -6.27 5.50
CA TYR A 108 1.39 -5.16 4.75
C TYR A 108 1.42 -3.87 5.58
N VAL A 109 1.97 -2.81 5.01
CA VAL A 109 1.98 -1.48 5.61
C VAL A 109 1.13 -0.57 4.73
N ALA A 110 0.02 -0.10 5.27
CA ALA A 110 -0.89 0.81 4.57
C ALA A 110 -0.54 2.25 4.94
N VAL A 111 -0.15 3.08 3.96
CA VAL A 111 0.20 4.48 4.16
C VAL A 111 -0.92 5.33 3.61
N GLU A 112 -1.56 6.11 4.48
CA GLU A 112 -2.76 6.86 4.14
C GLU A 112 -2.88 8.14 4.97
N ALA A 113 -2.88 9.32 4.32
CA ALA A 113 -2.90 10.59 5.04
C ALA A 113 -4.32 11.05 5.46
N HIS A 114 -5.36 10.60 4.74
CA HIS A 114 -6.72 11.14 4.81
C HIS A 114 -7.76 10.20 5.42
N HIS A 115 -7.55 8.89 5.37
CA HIS A 115 -8.55 7.88 5.77
C HIS A 115 -7.98 6.80 6.69
N PHE A 116 -6.87 7.06 7.38
CA PHE A 116 -6.13 6.05 8.12
C PHE A 116 -6.94 5.40 9.24
N SER A 117 -7.84 6.14 9.91
CA SER A 117 -8.63 5.55 11.00
C SER A 117 -9.74 4.65 10.46
N GLU A 118 -10.46 5.08 9.42
CA GLU A 118 -11.41 4.23 8.70
C GLU A 118 -10.73 2.98 8.12
N LEU A 119 -9.61 3.14 7.43
CA LEU A 119 -8.82 2.05 6.85
C LEU A 119 -8.43 1.01 7.89
N ARG A 120 -7.89 1.45 9.04
CA ARG A 120 -7.55 0.56 10.16
C ARG A 120 -8.75 -0.25 10.60
N ASN A 121 -9.91 0.39 10.75
CA ASN A 121 -11.12 -0.30 11.21
C ASN A 121 -11.60 -1.36 10.21
N VAL A 122 -11.59 -1.05 8.91
CA VAL A 122 -11.98 -2.02 7.87
C VAL A 122 -10.97 -3.17 7.78
N LEU A 123 -9.67 -2.89 7.86
CA LEU A 123 -8.63 -3.93 7.95
C LEU A 123 -8.82 -4.82 9.19
N GLY A 124 -9.16 -4.22 10.34
CA GLY A 124 -9.49 -4.97 11.56
C GLY A 124 -10.61 -5.98 11.34
N LYS A 125 -11.72 -5.55 10.73
CA LYS A 125 -12.87 -6.42 10.41
C LYS A 125 -12.51 -7.55 9.44
N VAL A 126 -11.84 -7.24 8.33
CA VAL A 126 -11.45 -8.25 7.32
C VAL A 126 -10.51 -9.31 7.92
N ARG A 127 -9.67 -8.92 8.87
CA ARG A 127 -8.73 -9.84 9.54
C ARG A 127 -9.36 -10.67 10.64
N GLN A 128 -10.43 -10.20 11.26
CA GLN A 128 -11.24 -11.06 12.14
C GLN A 128 -11.92 -12.18 11.33
N ALA A 129 -12.35 -11.89 10.10
CA ALA A 129 -13.02 -12.86 9.23
C ALA A 129 -12.08 -13.89 8.57
N ASN A 130 -10.82 -13.56 8.32
CA ASN A 130 -9.87 -14.42 7.60
C ASN A 130 -8.82 -15.07 8.54
N SER A 131 -8.78 -16.40 8.60
CA SER A 131 -7.87 -17.19 9.46
C SER A 131 -6.39 -17.13 9.05
N GLY A 132 -6.07 -16.68 7.84
CA GLY A 132 -4.72 -16.37 7.35
C GLY A 132 -4.34 -14.91 7.61
N LYS A 133 -3.73 -14.64 8.77
CA LYS A 133 -3.54 -13.28 9.29
C LYS A 133 -2.19 -12.69 8.89
N MET A 134 -2.01 -12.34 7.62
CA MET A 134 -0.89 -11.48 7.23
C MET A 134 -0.84 -10.27 8.20
N PRO A 135 0.30 -10.01 8.85
CA PRO A 135 0.42 -8.92 9.80
C PRO A 135 0.30 -7.58 9.06
N VAL A 136 -0.33 -6.61 9.72
CA VAL A 136 -0.62 -5.30 9.11
C VAL A 136 -0.33 -4.17 10.08
N CYS A 137 0.14 -3.06 9.52
CA CYS A 137 0.23 -1.76 10.18
C CYS A 137 -0.37 -0.69 9.27
N VAL A 138 -1.04 0.29 9.86
CA VAL A 138 -1.50 1.51 9.19
C VAL A 138 -0.64 2.68 9.67
N VAL A 139 -0.19 3.51 8.74
CA VAL A 139 0.57 4.73 9.01
C VAL A 139 -0.17 5.92 8.43
N GLY A 140 -0.72 6.73 9.34
CA GLY A 140 -1.34 8.01 9.06
C GLY A 140 -0.30 9.12 8.90
N GLU A 141 0.32 9.22 7.72
CA GLU A 141 1.37 10.20 7.41
C GLU A 141 1.30 10.59 5.92
N ASP A 142 1.83 11.77 5.58
CA ASP A 142 2.12 12.14 4.18
C ASP A 142 3.07 11.11 3.53
N MET A 143 2.72 10.66 2.32
CA MET A 143 3.49 9.63 1.61
C MET A 143 4.96 10.00 1.37
N ARG A 144 5.28 11.29 1.19
CA ARG A 144 6.66 11.76 0.96
C ARG A 144 7.49 11.61 2.21
N ASP A 145 6.92 11.92 3.37
CA ASP A 145 7.61 11.80 4.64
C ASP A 145 7.80 10.34 5.02
N PHE A 146 6.78 9.51 4.82
CA PHE A 146 6.91 8.06 5.02
C PHE A 146 8.01 7.44 4.15
N ALA A 147 8.05 7.77 2.85
CA ALA A 147 9.03 7.23 1.92
C ALA A 147 10.49 7.56 2.29
N LYS A 148 10.74 8.70 2.96
CA LYS A 148 12.07 9.04 3.50
C LYS A 148 12.49 8.08 4.62
N ARG A 149 11.55 7.53 5.40
CA ARG A 149 11.84 6.70 6.58
C ARG A 149 12.24 5.29 6.24
N VAL A 150 11.71 4.77 5.14
CA VAL A 150 11.87 3.37 4.75
C VAL A 150 13.31 3.12 4.30
N PRO A 151 13.95 2.02 4.76
CA PRO A 151 15.30 1.65 4.35
C PRO A 151 15.39 1.38 2.85
N ASP A 152 16.62 1.37 2.35
CA ASP A 152 16.91 0.89 1.01
C ASP A 152 16.52 -0.59 0.87
N ASN A 153 16.08 -0.98 -0.33
CA ASN A 153 16.02 -2.39 -0.73
C ASN A 153 15.13 -3.29 0.16
N SER A 154 14.11 -2.73 0.81
CA SER A 154 13.43 -3.41 1.92
C SER A 154 12.04 -3.94 1.59
N VAL A 155 11.32 -3.38 0.62
CA VAL A 155 9.89 -3.64 0.46
C VAL A 155 9.46 -3.84 -1.00
N ALA A 156 8.31 -4.49 -1.19
CA ALA A 156 7.49 -4.36 -2.39
C ALA A 156 6.58 -3.13 -2.27
N ILE A 157 6.16 -2.54 -3.39
CA ILE A 157 5.42 -1.26 -3.34
C ILE A 157 4.15 -1.32 -4.19
N PHE A 158 3.03 -0.95 -3.58
CA PHE A 158 1.79 -0.61 -4.26
C PHE A 158 1.58 0.90 -4.28
N VAL A 159 1.13 1.43 -5.41
CA VAL A 159 0.77 2.84 -5.60
C VAL A 159 -0.46 2.92 -6.51
N PHE A 160 -1.59 2.35 -6.08
CA PHE A 160 -2.79 2.26 -6.89
C PHE A 160 -3.63 3.54 -6.92
N ASN A 161 -3.66 4.30 -5.83
CA ASN A 161 -4.55 5.47 -5.72
C ASN A 161 -3.80 6.80 -5.64
N ILE A 162 -2.57 6.86 -6.13
CA ILE A 162 -1.87 8.13 -6.37
C ILE A 162 -2.03 8.47 -7.85
N ASP A 163 -2.91 9.43 -8.14
CA ASP A 163 -3.23 9.85 -9.50
C ASP A 163 -2.69 11.26 -9.80
N ALA A 164 -2.94 11.70 -11.03
CA ALA A 164 -2.56 13.04 -11.48
C ALA A 164 -3.18 14.16 -10.63
N HIS A 165 -4.35 13.96 -10.02
CA HIS A 165 -4.96 14.98 -9.16
C HIS A 165 -4.17 15.19 -7.86
N ILE A 166 -3.58 14.13 -7.31
CA ILE A 166 -2.67 14.23 -6.16
C ILE A 166 -1.33 14.80 -6.61
N LEU A 167 -0.75 14.27 -7.68
CA LEU A 167 0.58 14.67 -8.15
C LEU A 167 0.63 16.12 -8.68
N HIS A 168 -0.41 16.61 -9.37
CA HIS A 168 -0.43 17.98 -9.90
C HIS A 168 -0.45 19.07 -8.81
N LYS A 169 -0.82 18.72 -7.57
CA LYS A 169 -0.75 19.64 -6.42
C LYS A 169 0.64 19.70 -5.81
N MET A 170 1.57 18.86 -6.24
CA MET A 170 2.93 18.79 -5.74
C MET A 170 3.88 19.58 -6.64
N PRO A 171 4.85 20.33 -6.08
CA PRO A 171 5.96 20.86 -6.85
C PRO A 171 6.72 19.74 -7.57
N MET A 172 7.16 19.97 -8.81
CA MET A 172 7.88 18.95 -9.61
C MET A 172 9.08 18.35 -8.87
N MET A 173 9.87 19.18 -8.18
CA MET A 173 11.00 18.72 -7.37
C MET A 173 10.59 17.75 -6.25
N ASP A 174 9.39 17.90 -5.68
CA ASP A 174 8.89 17.00 -4.65
C ASP A 174 8.46 15.66 -5.27
N ILE A 175 7.89 15.68 -6.48
CA ILE A 175 7.57 14.47 -7.24
C ILE A 175 8.87 13.70 -7.53
N GLU A 176 9.90 14.38 -8.04
CA GLU A 176 11.20 13.76 -8.34
C GLU A 176 11.83 13.12 -7.10
N LYS A 177 11.88 13.84 -5.97
CA LYS A 177 12.42 13.31 -4.70
C LYS A 177 11.60 12.14 -4.18
N PHE A 178 10.28 12.20 -4.31
CA PHE A 178 9.39 11.12 -3.90
C PHE A 178 9.63 9.87 -4.77
N SER A 179 9.66 10.03 -6.09
CA SER A 179 9.99 8.98 -7.06
C SER A 179 11.36 8.33 -6.82
N GLN A 180 12.37 9.12 -6.46
CA GLN A 180 13.69 8.59 -6.07
C GLN A 180 13.60 7.73 -4.81
N ASN A 181 12.85 8.15 -3.79
CA ASN A 181 12.64 7.35 -2.59
C ASN A 181 11.89 6.05 -2.88
N ILE A 182 10.84 6.09 -3.70
CA ILE A 182 10.13 4.87 -4.15
C ILE A 182 11.10 3.87 -4.77
N SER A 183 11.93 4.34 -5.71
CA SER A 183 12.88 3.49 -6.42
C SER A 183 13.91 2.90 -5.45
N ARG A 184 14.39 3.70 -4.49
CA ARG A 184 15.34 3.32 -3.43
C ARG A 184 14.80 2.28 -2.44
N MET A 185 13.53 2.38 -2.08
CA MET A 185 12.87 1.47 -1.12
C MET A 185 12.66 0.06 -1.69
N LEU A 186 12.52 -0.05 -3.02
CA LEU A 186 12.16 -1.30 -3.68
C LEU A 186 13.23 -2.37 -3.50
N ALA A 187 12.84 -3.51 -2.95
CA ALA A 187 13.74 -4.64 -2.73
C ALA A 187 14.15 -5.32 -4.05
N PRO A 188 15.40 -5.82 -4.16
CA PRO A 188 15.82 -6.65 -5.29
C PRO A 188 14.89 -7.84 -5.52
N GLY A 189 14.51 -8.07 -6.78
CA GLY A 189 13.57 -9.12 -7.19
C GLY A 189 12.11 -8.85 -6.82
N SER A 190 11.77 -7.65 -6.31
CA SER A 190 10.40 -7.24 -6.06
C SER A 190 9.92 -6.23 -7.11
N ALA A 191 8.65 -5.83 -7.02
CA ALA A 191 8.03 -4.91 -7.96
C ALA A 191 7.41 -3.69 -7.28
N TYR A 192 7.51 -2.59 -8.01
CA TYR A 192 6.59 -1.47 -7.95
C TYR A 192 5.37 -1.82 -8.80
N ILE A 193 4.18 -1.73 -8.22
CA ILE A 193 2.92 -1.94 -8.93
C ILE A 193 2.04 -0.73 -8.66
N GLY A 194 1.67 0.00 -9.70
CA GLY A 194 0.88 1.21 -9.56
C GLY A 194 -0.05 1.43 -10.72
N SER A 195 -0.88 2.45 -10.62
CA SER A 195 -1.71 2.90 -11.74
C SER A 195 -0.85 3.36 -12.92
N SER A 196 -1.38 3.27 -14.13
CA SER A 196 -0.71 3.77 -15.35
C SER A 196 -0.45 5.28 -15.31
N THR A 197 -1.10 6.01 -14.40
CA THR A 197 -0.99 7.45 -14.25
C THR A 197 0.26 7.83 -13.45
N SER A 198 1.34 7.97 -14.21
CA SER A 198 2.25 9.12 -14.18
C SER A 198 3.25 9.30 -13.03
N MET A 199 3.34 8.45 -12.00
CA MET A 199 4.48 8.58 -11.08
C MET A 199 5.80 8.11 -11.75
N PRO A 200 6.82 8.97 -11.88
CA PRO A 200 8.14 8.54 -12.33
C PRO A 200 8.72 7.52 -11.34
N ALA A 201 9.46 6.54 -11.84
CA ALA A 201 10.19 5.60 -11.00
C ALA A 201 11.61 5.44 -11.57
N PRO A 202 12.50 6.42 -11.32
CA PRO A 202 13.82 6.48 -11.92
C PRO A 202 14.63 5.23 -11.57
N GLY A 203 15.24 4.60 -12.58
CA GLY A 203 16.00 3.37 -12.40
C GLY A 203 15.14 2.11 -12.27
N LEU A 204 13.81 2.20 -12.40
CA LEU A 204 12.95 1.03 -12.57
C LEU A 204 12.59 0.84 -14.04
N ARG A 205 12.63 -0.40 -14.50
CA ARG A 205 12.23 -0.82 -15.83
C ARG A 205 10.81 -1.37 -15.81
N GLU A 206 9.97 -0.95 -16.76
CA GLU A 206 8.67 -1.57 -16.99
C GLU A 206 8.85 -2.98 -17.53
N VAL A 207 8.23 -3.95 -16.87
CA VAL A 207 8.29 -5.37 -17.25
C VAL A 207 6.94 -5.89 -17.71
N ASP A 208 5.86 -5.29 -17.23
CA ASP A 208 4.51 -5.57 -17.69
C ASP A 208 3.64 -4.31 -17.55
N ARG A 209 2.62 -4.24 -18.41
CA ARG A 209 1.61 -3.19 -18.43
C ARG A 209 0.28 -3.81 -18.80
N TYR A 210 -0.71 -3.58 -17.95
CA TYR A 210 -2.09 -3.81 -18.27
C TYR A 210 -2.79 -2.48 -18.50
N ASP A 211 -3.08 -2.18 -19.76
CA ASP A 211 -3.66 -0.91 -20.19
C ASP A 211 -4.75 -1.13 -21.26
N PRO A 212 -5.90 -1.73 -20.90
CA PRO A 212 -6.93 -2.04 -21.88
C PRO A 212 -7.71 -0.77 -22.23
N PRO A 213 -8.15 -0.62 -23.49
CA PRO A 213 -9.07 0.43 -23.85
C PRO A 213 -10.33 0.37 -22.98
N TYR A 214 -10.66 1.48 -22.32
CA TYR A 214 -11.90 1.66 -21.53
C TYR A 214 -12.03 0.83 -20.23
N ASP A 215 -10.97 0.20 -19.73
CA ASP A 215 -10.99 -0.56 -18.47
C ASP A 215 -10.28 0.22 -17.34
N PRO A 216 -10.97 0.67 -16.29
CA PRO A 216 -10.35 1.44 -15.19
C PRO A 216 -9.30 0.66 -14.39
N ALA A 217 -9.13 -0.65 -14.63
CA ALA A 217 -8.17 -1.52 -13.96
C ALA A 217 -6.72 -1.36 -14.47
N HIS A 218 -6.31 -0.21 -14.99
CA HIS A 218 -4.98 -0.03 -15.55
C HIS A 218 -3.88 -0.15 -14.48
N TYR A 219 -2.86 -0.95 -14.73
CA TYR A 219 -1.68 -0.99 -13.88
C TYR A 219 -0.40 -1.25 -14.67
N ILE A 220 0.71 -0.88 -14.05
CA ILE A 220 2.06 -1.08 -14.55
C ILE A 220 2.88 -1.82 -13.49
N ILE A 221 3.73 -2.73 -13.95
CA ILE A 221 4.70 -3.43 -13.11
C ILE A 221 6.08 -2.94 -13.51
N ARG A 222 6.82 -2.42 -12.53
CA ARG A 222 8.21 -1.99 -12.71
C ARG A 222 9.11 -2.68 -11.71
N THR A 223 10.29 -3.08 -12.16
CA THR A 223 11.31 -3.74 -11.34
C THR A 223 12.65 -3.04 -11.50
N ARG A 224 13.58 -3.30 -10.59
CA ARG A 224 14.97 -2.88 -10.81
C ARG A 224 15.62 -3.75 -11.88
N SER A 225 16.30 -3.11 -12.82
CA SER A 225 17.21 -3.78 -13.76
C SER A 225 18.37 -4.45 -13.06
#